data_AF-A0A2K3MXI7-F1
#
_entry.id   AF-A0A2K3MXI7-F1
#
_cell.length_a   1.000
_cell.length_b   1.000
_cell.length_c   1.000
_cell.angle_alpha   90.00
_cell.angle_beta   90.00
_cell.angle_gamma   90.00
#
_symmetry.space_group_name_H-M   'P 1'
#
loop_
_entity.id
_entity.type
_entity.pdbx_description
1 polymer ?
#
loop_
_entity_poly.entity_id
_entity_poly.type
_entity_poly.pdbx_seq_one_letter_code
_entity_poly.pdbx_strand_id
1 'polypeptide(L)'
;MARVATLCWSIWHHRNDVVWTDSPILPNQVGRIVYDAWNDWFTVHHLKREENYIFAPPTTDRVVTMGACFRDHEGNFVAGFAQRQHVTLSTVEGEAWALLQAMKKANLRGLNMVQFESDSQVLTEAIRTRRSGNSEFSLIVADIIKIMLSCINFEVKFVRRQANMVAHTLARATISWASFYRYEIIPLCIERLLVNEMH
;
A
#
# COMPACT_ATOMS: atom_id res chain seq x y z
N MET A 1 19.48 6.07 15.40
CA MET A 1 20.82 6.10 14.78
C MET A 1 20.77 6.38 13.28
N ALA A 2 19.97 5.65 12.47
CA ALA A 2 19.91 5.85 11.01
C ALA A 2 19.46 7.26 10.55
N ARG A 3 18.44 7.88 11.19
CA ARG A 3 17.93 9.23 10.84
C ARG A 3 19.00 10.33 10.88
N VAL A 4 19.87 10.29 11.88
CA VAL A 4 20.96 11.27 12.04
C VAL A 4 22.05 11.03 11.00
N ALA A 5 22.35 9.77 10.68
CA ALA A 5 23.31 9.42 9.65
C ALA A 5 22.84 9.86 8.24
N THR A 6 21.55 9.70 7.92
CA THR A 6 21.00 10.16 6.63
C THR A 6 21.03 11.68 6.53
N LEU A 7 20.68 12.40 7.60
CA LEU A 7 20.77 13.86 7.64
C LEU A 7 22.23 14.34 7.45
N CYS A 8 23.18 13.72 8.16
CA CYS A 8 24.61 14.05 8.02
C CYS A 8 25.15 13.73 6.61
N TRP A 9 24.73 12.62 6.00
CA TRP A 9 25.12 12.27 4.63
C TRP A 9 24.54 13.24 3.61
N SER A 10 23.27 13.63 3.73
CA SER A 10 22.65 14.63 2.85
C SER A 10 23.31 16.01 2.98
N ILE A 11 23.67 16.42 4.20
CA ILE A 11 24.41 17.67 4.43
C ILE A 11 25.80 17.60 3.78
N TRP A 12 26.51 16.47 3.92
CA TRP A 12 27.84 16.27 3.33
C TRP A 12 27.80 16.25 1.80
N HIS A 13 26.87 15.48 1.22
CA HIS A 13 26.69 15.38 -0.24
C HIS A 13 26.35 16.75 -0.83
N HIS A 14 25.44 17.49 -0.20
CA HIS A 14 25.04 18.81 -0.65
C HIS A 14 26.19 19.82 -0.56
N ARG A 15 26.99 19.76 0.50
CA ARG A 15 28.17 20.62 0.63
C ARG A 15 29.23 20.31 -0.42
N ASN A 16 29.36 19.05 -0.85
CA ASN A 16 30.25 18.66 -1.94
C ASN A 16 29.71 19.09 -3.32
N ASP A 17 28.42 18.92 -3.60
CA ASP A 17 27.85 19.34 -4.90
C ASP A 17 28.03 20.85 -5.15
N VAL A 18 27.91 21.69 -4.10
CA VAL A 18 28.18 23.14 -4.17
C VAL A 18 29.66 23.44 -4.47
N VAL A 19 30.59 22.60 -4.01
CA VAL A 19 32.03 22.75 -4.26
C VAL A 19 32.40 22.31 -5.69
N TRP A 20 31.65 21.39 -6.28
CA TRP A 20 32.02 20.75 -7.55
C TRP A 20 31.18 21.14 -8.77
N THR A 21 30.00 21.78 -8.62
CA THR A 21 29.09 22.07 -9.76
C THR A 21 28.46 23.48 -9.78
N ASP A 22 28.89 24.39 -8.90
CA ASP A 22 28.57 25.83 -8.89
C ASP A 22 27.08 26.20 -9.06
N SER A 23 26.16 25.33 -8.60
CA SER A 23 24.71 25.56 -8.68
C SER A 23 24.08 25.54 -7.29
N PRO A 24 23.84 26.71 -6.65
CA PRO A 24 23.28 26.76 -5.30
C PRO A 24 21.76 26.52 -5.34
N ILE A 25 21.32 25.32 -4.97
CA ILE A 25 19.90 25.04 -4.72
C ILE A 25 19.48 25.74 -3.42
N LEU A 26 18.34 26.45 -3.45
CA LEU A 26 17.87 27.23 -2.30
C LEU A 26 17.56 26.34 -1.08
N PRO A 27 17.93 26.75 0.16
CA PRO A 27 17.71 25.97 1.38
C PRO A 27 16.26 25.53 1.64
N ASN A 28 15.28 26.25 1.07
CA ASN A 28 13.85 25.95 1.16
C ASN A 28 13.40 24.75 0.30
N GLN A 29 14.23 24.28 -0.63
CA GLN A 29 13.99 23.08 -1.44
C GLN A 29 14.66 21.84 -0.82
N VAL A 30 15.72 22.04 -0.03
CA VAL A 30 16.46 20.95 0.65
C VAL A 30 15.56 20.17 1.60
N GLY A 31 14.68 20.85 2.34
CA GLY A 31 13.73 20.18 3.24
C GLY A 31 12.77 19.23 2.51
N ARG A 32 12.32 19.60 1.31
CA ARG A 32 11.46 18.75 0.47
C ARG A 32 12.22 17.58 -0.13
N ILE A 33 13.41 17.82 -0.69
CA ILE A 33 14.25 16.76 -1.25
C ILE A 33 14.65 15.75 -0.17
N VAL A 34 14.97 16.21 1.05
CA VAL A 34 15.28 15.35 2.19
C VAL A 34 14.06 14.58 2.67
N TYR A 35 12.86 15.18 2.64
CA TYR A 35 11.61 14.51 2.98
C TYR A 35 11.24 13.43 1.95
N ASP A 36 11.38 13.73 0.66
CA ASP A 36 11.10 12.80 -0.43
C ASP A 36 12.11 11.65 -0.45
N ALA A 37 13.40 11.95 -0.33
CA ALA A 37 14.45 10.94 -0.22
C ALA A 37 14.31 10.08 1.05
N TRP A 38 13.87 10.68 2.17
CA TRP A 38 13.57 9.93 3.38
C TRP A 38 12.35 9.04 3.19
N ASN A 39 11.28 9.51 2.53
CA ASN A 39 10.09 8.70 2.27
C ASN A 39 10.37 7.56 1.30
N ASP A 40 11.18 7.79 0.26
CA ASP A 40 11.63 6.75 -0.66
C ASP A 40 12.50 5.72 0.06
N TRP A 41 13.48 6.17 0.85
CA TRP A 41 14.32 5.29 1.66
C TRP A 41 13.52 4.51 2.70
N PHE A 42 12.59 5.17 3.40
CA PHE A 42 11.71 4.58 4.39
C PHE A 42 10.80 3.52 3.75
N THR A 43 10.24 3.82 2.58
CA THR A 43 9.41 2.88 1.81
C THR A 43 10.23 1.65 1.42
N VAL A 44 11.41 1.81 0.85
CA VAL A 44 12.26 0.69 0.42
C VAL A 44 12.76 -0.13 1.61
N HIS A 45 13.14 0.51 2.72
CA HIS A 45 13.67 -0.20 3.89
C HIS A 45 12.59 -0.83 4.78
N HIS A 46 11.38 -0.26 4.85
CA HIS A 46 10.26 -0.94 5.51
C HIS A 46 9.73 -2.12 4.69
N LEU A 47 9.65 -1.99 3.36
CA LEU A 47 9.31 -3.11 2.49
C LEU A 47 10.34 -4.23 2.59
N LYS A 48 11.64 -3.92 2.56
CA LYS A 48 12.72 -4.91 2.76
C LYS A 48 12.77 -5.49 4.18
N ARG A 49 12.37 -4.73 5.21
CA ARG A 49 12.34 -5.23 6.59
C ARG A 49 11.14 -6.15 6.82
N GLU A 50 10.01 -5.91 6.16
CA GLU A 50 8.87 -6.83 6.13
C GLU A 50 9.15 -8.09 5.28
N GLU A 51 9.93 -7.98 4.19
CA GLU A 51 10.44 -9.13 3.41
C GLU A 51 11.40 -10.04 4.19
N ASN A 52 12.21 -9.48 5.11
CA ASN A 52 13.22 -10.24 5.85
C ASN A 52 12.74 -10.73 7.23
N TYR A 53 11.59 -10.27 7.74
CA TYR A 53 11.11 -10.66 9.07
C TYR A 53 10.14 -11.85 9.03
N ILE A 54 9.72 -12.29 7.85
CA ILE A 54 8.72 -13.35 7.68
C ILE A 54 9.18 -14.25 6.53
N PHE A 55 9.45 -15.52 6.87
CA PHE A 55 9.60 -16.69 6.00
C PHE A 55 10.99 -17.12 5.48
N ALA A 56 11.28 -18.40 5.76
CA ALA A 56 12.21 -19.27 5.07
C ALA A 56 11.92 -19.32 3.55
N PRO A 57 12.89 -19.69 2.69
CA PRO A 57 12.69 -19.77 1.25
C PRO A 57 11.46 -20.64 0.91
N PRO A 58 10.55 -20.15 0.04
CA PRO A 58 9.28 -20.82 -0.23
C PRO A 58 9.54 -22.14 -0.94
N THR A 59 9.15 -23.25 -0.31
CA THR A 59 9.23 -24.61 -0.87
C THR A 59 8.03 -24.98 -1.74
N THR A 60 7.13 -24.03 -2.03
CA THR A 60 6.00 -24.22 -2.95
C THR A 60 5.67 -22.90 -3.61
N ASP A 61 5.48 -22.90 -4.93
CA ASP A 61 5.32 -21.73 -5.81
C ASP A 61 3.93 -21.05 -5.65
N ARG A 62 3.53 -20.77 -4.42
CA ARG A 62 2.25 -20.13 -4.09
C ARG A 62 2.45 -18.63 -4.07
N VAL A 63 1.69 -17.96 -4.93
CA VAL A 63 1.67 -16.51 -5.08
C VAL A 63 0.34 -15.95 -4.62
N VAL A 64 0.38 -14.85 -3.87
CA VAL A 64 -0.79 -14.04 -3.54
C VAL A 64 -0.81 -12.85 -4.49
N THR A 65 -1.99 -12.56 -5.03
CA THR A 65 -2.23 -11.42 -5.91
C THR A 65 -3.20 -10.47 -5.24
N MET A 66 -2.93 -9.18 -5.38
CA MET A 66 -3.57 -8.13 -4.62
C MET A 66 -3.85 -6.97 -5.57
N GLY A 67 -4.98 -6.31 -5.40
CA GLY A 67 -5.35 -5.15 -6.19
C GLY A 67 -6.18 -4.19 -5.34
N ALA A 68 -5.95 -2.89 -5.52
CA ALA A 68 -6.83 -1.87 -4.97
C ALA A 68 -6.97 -0.69 -5.92
N CYS A 69 -8.12 -0.04 -5.82
CA CYS A 69 -8.51 1.14 -6.58
C CYS A 69 -8.97 2.20 -5.57
N PHE A 70 -8.41 3.40 -5.68
CA PHE A 70 -8.81 4.59 -4.94
C PHE A 70 -9.62 5.48 -5.86
N ARG A 71 -10.75 5.94 -5.36
CA ARG A 71 -11.65 6.87 -6.04
C ARG A 71 -11.84 8.12 -5.21
N ASP A 72 -12.18 9.22 -5.85
CA ASP A 72 -12.65 10.42 -5.16
C ASP A 72 -14.14 10.30 -4.79
N HIS A 73 -14.69 11.36 -4.21
CA HIS A 73 -16.07 11.43 -3.76
C HIS A 73 -17.11 11.47 -4.90
N GLU A 74 -16.68 11.77 -6.12
CA GLU A 74 -17.52 11.70 -7.34
C GLU A 74 -17.44 10.32 -7.99
N GLY A 75 -16.60 9.41 -7.47
CA GLY A 75 -16.37 8.08 -8.01
C GLY A 75 -15.29 8.02 -9.09
N ASN A 76 -14.61 9.13 -9.39
CA ASN A 76 -13.55 9.15 -10.38
C ASN A 76 -12.32 8.40 -9.87
N PHE A 77 -11.63 7.68 -10.76
CA PHE A 77 -10.37 7.00 -10.43
C PHE A 77 -9.28 8.01 -10.08
N VAL A 78 -8.72 7.89 -8.87
CA VAL A 78 -7.60 8.70 -8.42
C VAL A 78 -6.29 7.94 -8.58
N ALA A 79 -6.28 6.68 -8.17
CA ALA A 79 -5.09 5.85 -8.27
C ALA A 79 -5.39 4.37 -8.02
N GLY A 80 -4.47 3.49 -8.40
CA GLY A 80 -4.59 2.06 -8.13
C GLY A 80 -3.25 1.39 -7.93
N PHE A 81 -3.28 0.15 -7.50
CA PHE A 81 -2.12 -0.71 -7.55
C PHE A 81 -2.55 -2.15 -7.74
N ALA A 82 -1.65 -2.94 -8.30
CA ALA A 82 -1.74 -4.37 -8.22
C ALA A 82 -0.35 -4.96 -7.94
N GLN A 83 -0.31 -5.97 -7.08
CA GLN A 83 0.93 -6.57 -6.60
C GLN A 83 0.79 -8.08 -6.54
N ARG A 84 1.86 -8.77 -6.94
CA ARG A 84 2.08 -10.18 -6.67
C ARG A 84 3.15 -10.31 -5.59
N GLN A 85 2.96 -11.22 -4.64
CA GLN A 85 3.93 -11.56 -3.61
C GLN A 85 4.09 -13.09 -3.55
N HIS A 86 5.34 -13.57 -3.44
CA HIS A 86 5.64 -14.99 -3.21
C HIS A 86 5.50 -15.30 -1.72
N VAL A 87 4.25 -15.49 -1.27
CA VAL A 87 3.91 -15.82 0.10
C VAL A 87 2.78 -16.85 0.11
N THR A 88 2.81 -17.76 1.07
CA THR A 88 1.73 -18.74 1.26
C THR A 88 0.74 -18.18 2.29
N LEU A 89 -0.36 -17.61 1.81
CA LEU A 89 -1.49 -17.18 2.65
C LEU A 89 -2.74 -17.96 2.26
N SER A 90 -3.61 -18.22 3.23
CA SER A 90 -5.00 -18.59 2.94
C SER A 90 -5.74 -17.45 2.24
N THR A 91 -6.90 -17.75 1.64
CA THR A 91 -7.72 -16.73 0.96
C THR A 91 -8.02 -15.53 1.87
N VAL A 92 -8.43 -15.78 3.12
CA VAL A 92 -8.81 -14.73 4.06
C VAL A 92 -7.60 -13.93 4.55
N GLU A 93 -6.43 -14.56 4.69
CA GLU A 93 -5.18 -13.88 5.01
C GLU A 93 -4.71 -13.02 3.83
N GLY A 94 -4.87 -13.51 2.59
CA GLY A 94 -4.57 -12.74 1.38
C GLY A 94 -5.45 -11.49 1.24
N GLU A 95 -6.74 -11.59 1.57
CA GLU A 95 -7.66 -10.45 1.60
C GLU A 95 -7.30 -9.46 2.71
N ALA A 96 -6.97 -9.95 3.91
CA ALA A 96 -6.52 -9.11 5.02
C ALA A 96 -5.22 -8.37 4.65
N TRP A 97 -4.27 -9.08 4.05
CA TRP A 97 -3.02 -8.51 3.57
C TRP A 97 -3.26 -7.46 2.48
N ALA A 98 -4.21 -7.71 1.55
CA ALA A 98 -4.61 -6.75 0.52
C ALA A 98 -5.12 -5.44 1.11
N LEU A 99 -6.02 -5.53 2.09
CA LEU A 99 -6.53 -4.37 2.79
C LEU A 99 -5.41 -3.63 3.54
N LEU A 100 -4.56 -4.33 4.28
CA LEU A 100 -3.44 -3.72 5.02
C LEU A 100 -2.52 -2.92 4.09
N GLN A 101 -2.14 -3.50 2.95
CA GLN A 101 -1.29 -2.81 1.98
C GLN A 101 -2.00 -1.62 1.33
N ALA A 102 -3.30 -1.70 1.09
CA ALA A 102 -4.09 -0.56 0.61
C ALA A 102 -4.10 0.58 1.63
N MET A 103 -4.28 0.29 2.92
CA MET A 103 -4.27 1.31 3.98
C MET A 103 -2.91 1.99 4.13
N LYS A 104 -1.82 1.20 4.11
CA LYS A 104 -0.45 1.75 4.12
C LYS A 104 -0.21 2.68 2.92
N LYS A 105 -0.67 2.30 1.73
CA LYS A 105 -0.52 3.11 0.51
C LYS A 105 -1.38 4.38 0.53
N ALA A 106 -2.59 4.30 1.07
CA ALA A 106 -3.43 5.48 1.26
C ALA A 106 -2.76 6.48 2.21
N ASN A 107 -2.22 5.99 3.33
CA ASN A 107 -1.50 6.80 4.30
C ASN A 107 -0.23 7.44 3.70
N LEU A 108 0.55 6.67 2.93
CA LEU A 108 1.73 7.19 2.22
C LEU A 108 1.39 8.29 1.20
N ARG A 109 0.18 8.25 0.62
CA ARG A 109 -0.32 9.29 -0.29
C ARG A 109 -0.96 10.48 0.42
N GLY A 110 -1.03 10.47 1.75
CA GLY A 110 -1.71 11.51 2.53
C GLY A 110 -3.23 11.55 2.29
N LEU A 111 -3.84 10.44 1.85
CA LEU A 111 -5.29 10.36 1.71
C LEU A 111 -5.92 10.34 3.11
N ASN A 112 -6.85 11.26 3.35
CA ASN A 112 -7.63 11.36 4.58
C ASN A 112 -9.08 10.97 4.29
N MET A 113 -9.83 10.52 5.31
CA MET A 113 -11.25 10.15 5.17
C MET A 113 -11.50 9.05 4.11
N VAL A 114 -10.73 7.96 4.19
CA VAL A 114 -10.82 6.87 3.22
C VAL A 114 -11.74 5.77 3.73
N GLN A 115 -12.74 5.43 2.92
CA GLN A 115 -13.57 4.25 3.10
C GLN A 115 -12.99 3.11 2.28
N PHE A 116 -12.54 2.06 2.95
CA PHE A 116 -12.05 0.85 2.32
C PHE A 116 -13.18 -0.16 2.19
N GLU A 117 -13.32 -0.74 1.00
CA GLU A 117 -14.35 -1.73 0.71
C GLU A 117 -13.71 -3.10 0.48
N SER A 118 -14.28 -4.12 1.11
CA SER A 118 -13.82 -5.51 0.97
C SER A 118 -15.00 -6.45 0.72
N ASP A 119 -14.82 -7.42 -0.18
CA ASP A 119 -15.78 -8.51 -0.42
C ASP A 119 -15.66 -9.69 0.56
N SER A 120 -14.81 -9.53 1.59
CA SER A 120 -14.60 -10.52 2.64
C SER A 120 -15.42 -10.22 3.88
N GLN A 121 -16.53 -10.94 4.05
CA GLN A 121 -17.37 -10.82 5.25
C GLN A 121 -16.61 -11.27 6.50
N VAL A 122 -15.76 -12.29 6.39
CA VAL A 122 -14.96 -12.80 7.51
C VAL A 122 -13.96 -11.75 8.01
N LEU A 123 -13.28 -11.07 7.10
CA LEU A 123 -12.34 -9.99 7.43
C LEU A 123 -13.04 -8.79 8.05
N THR A 124 -14.09 -8.29 7.39
CA THR A 124 -14.84 -7.11 7.85
C THR A 124 -15.47 -7.35 9.22
N GLU A 125 -16.01 -8.54 9.47
CA GLU A 125 -16.55 -8.93 10.77
C GLU A 125 -15.45 -9.05 11.85
N ALA A 126 -14.28 -9.60 11.49
CA ALA A 126 -13.14 -9.67 12.40
C ALA A 126 -12.63 -8.29 12.80
N ILE A 127 -12.59 -7.33 11.87
CA ILE A 127 -12.24 -5.94 12.14
C ILE A 127 -13.31 -5.29 13.04
N ARG A 128 -14.59 -5.44 12.70
CA ARG A 128 -15.72 -4.87 13.44
C ARG A 128 -15.76 -5.32 14.89
N THR A 129 -15.54 -6.61 15.13
CA THR A 129 -15.52 -7.22 16.47
C THR A 129 -14.19 -7.05 17.20
N ARG A 130 -13.21 -6.38 16.57
CA ARG A 130 -11.84 -6.23 17.05
C ARG A 130 -11.23 -7.57 17.49
N ARG A 131 -11.41 -8.57 16.63
CA ARG A 131 -10.97 -9.95 16.90
C ARG A 131 -9.50 -9.96 17.31
N SER A 132 -9.24 -10.55 18.47
CA SER A 132 -7.89 -10.80 19.00
C SER A 132 -7.54 -12.27 18.88
N GLY A 133 -6.26 -12.58 18.70
CA GLY A 133 -5.76 -13.95 18.69
C GLY A 133 -4.31 -14.02 18.22
N ASN A 134 -3.75 -15.23 18.23
CA ASN A 134 -2.36 -15.50 17.84
C ASN A 134 -2.22 -16.14 16.45
N SER A 135 -3.31 -16.22 15.66
CA SER A 135 -3.21 -16.69 14.27
C SER A 135 -2.65 -15.59 13.38
N GLU A 136 -1.98 -15.96 12.28
CA GLU A 136 -1.51 -15.04 11.22
C GLU A 136 -2.60 -14.05 10.82
N PHE A 137 -3.79 -14.56 10.49
CA PHE A 137 -4.97 -13.73 10.24
C PHE A 137 -5.28 -12.71 11.36
N SER A 138 -5.23 -13.13 12.63
CA SER A 138 -5.53 -12.24 13.76
C SER A 138 -4.47 -11.17 13.97
N LEU A 139 -3.20 -11.48 13.68
CA LEU A 139 -2.09 -10.52 13.72
C LEU A 139 -2.25 -9.45 12.62
N ILE A 140 -2.61 -9.85 11.40
CA ILE A 140 -2.88 -8.92 10.30
C ILE A 140 -4.09 -8.02 10.65
N VAL A 141 -5.17 -8.59 11.22
CA VAL A 141 -6.34 -7.82 11.67
C VAL A 141 -5.95 -6.81 12.78
N ALA A 142 -5.08 -7.20 13.71
CA ALA A 142 -4.59 -6.29 14.74
C ALA A 142 -3.82 -5.09 14.14
N ASP A 143 -2.98 -5.32 13.14
CA ASP A 143 -2.27 -4.25 12.42
C ASP A 143 -3.22 -3.34 11.64
N ILE A 144 -4.24 -3.89 10.99
CA ILE A 144 -5.31 -3.11 10.33
C ILE A 144 -6.00 -2.19 11.33
N ILE A 145 -6.45 -2.73 12.47
CA ILE A 145 -7.11 -1.97 13.53
C ILE A 145 -6.17 -0.87 14.06
N LYS A 146 -4.90 -1.18 14.24
CA LYS A 146 -3.90 -0.20 14.68
C LYS A 146 -3.77 0.97 13.69
N ILE A 147 -3.74 0.70 12.39
CA ILE A 147 -3.72 1.76 11.37
C ILE A 147 -5.01 2.57 11.42
N MET A 148 -6.17 1.92 11.50
CA MET A 148 -7.47 2.60 11.63
C MET A 148 -7.54 3.52 12.84
N LEU A 149 -6.95 3.11 13.97
CA LEU A 149 -6.90 3.93 15.19
C LEU A 149 -5.90 5.10 15.08
N SER A 150 -4.85 4.95 14.27
CA SER A 150 -3.84 6.00 14.06
C SER A 150 -4.22 7.03 13.00
N CYS A 151 -5.05 6.66 12.03
CA CYS A 151 -5.49 7.51 10.94
C CYS A 151 -6.89 8.06 11.23
N ILE A 152 -7.03 9.39 11.23
CA ILE A 152 -8.33 10.04 11.43
C ILE A 152 -9.22 9.69 10.23
N ASN A 153 -10.35 9.01 10.49
CA ASN A 153 -11.42 8.70 9.54
C ASN A 153 -11.13 7.60 8.51
N PHE A 154 -10.34 6.57 8.84
CA PHE A 154 -10.33 5.34 8.04
C PHE A 154 -11.46 4.41 8.48
N GLU A 155 -12.28 3.98 7.53
CA GLU A 155 -13.38 3.03 7.75
C GLU A 155 -13.23 1.82 6.84
N VAL A 156 -13.68 0.66 7.28
CA VAL A 156 -13.76 -0.55 6.46
C VAL A 156 -15.20 -1.01 6.36
N LYS A 157 -15.70 -1.23 5.14
CA LYS A 157 -17.05 -1.73 4.85
C LYS A 157 -17.02 -3.02 4.05
N PHE A 158 -17.99 -3.86 4.34
CA PHE A 158 -18.29 -5.01 3.50
C PHE A 158 -19.09 -4.59 2.28
N VAL A 159 -18.67 -5.04 1.11
CA VAL A 159 -19.41 -4.91 -0.15
C VAL A 159 -19.59 -6.28 -0.80
N ARG A 160 -20.59 -6.42 -1.67
CA ARG A 160 -20.71 -7.65 -2.45
C ARG A 160 -19.61 -7.69 -3.52
N ARG A 161 -19.18 -8.89 -3.90
CA ARG A 161 -18.15 -9.08 -4.94
C ARG A 161 -18.46 -8.36 -6.25
N GLN A 162 -19.74 -8.26 -6.64
CA GLN A 162 -20.15 -7.55 -7.86
C GLN A 162 -19.82 -6.05 -7.83
N ALA A 163 -19.76 -5.45 -6.63
CA ALA A 163 -19.38 -4.05 -6.42
C ALA A 163 -17.88 -3.87 -6.16
N ASN A 164 -17.11 -4.97 -6.07
CA ASN A 164 -15.66 -4.96 -5.88
C ASN A 164 -14.92 -5.52 -7.11
N MET A 165 -15.56 -5.46 -8.28
CA MET A 165 -15.04 -6.12 -9.49
C MET A 165 -13.78 -5.45 -10.01
N VAL A 166 -13.62 -4.14 -9.80
CA VAL A 166 -12.40 -3.41 -10.16
C VAL A 166 -11.17 -3.92 -9.38
N ALA A 167 -11.23 -3.98 -8.04
CA ALA A 167 -10.11 -4.47 -7.24
C ALA A 167 -9.79 -5.93 -7.55
N HIS A 168 -10.84 -6.75 -7.74
CA HIS A 168 -10.69 -8.15 -8.14
C HIS A 168 -9.98 -8.30 -9.49
N THR A 169 -10.35 -7.47 -10.47
CA THR A 169 -9.76 -7.50 -11.82
C THR A 169 -8.31 -7.02 -11.81
N LEU A 170 -7.99 -5.99 -11.01
CA LEU A 170 -6.62 -5.54 -10.79
C LEU A 170 -5.75 -6.66 -10.20
N ALA A 171 -6.24 -7.35 -9.17
CA ALA A 171 -5.53 -8.47 -8.57
C ALA A 171 -5.24 -9.56 -9.62
N ARG A 172 -6.24 -9.93 -10.43
CA ARG A 172 -6.09 -10.95 -11.48
C ARG A 172 -5.15 -10.52 -12.61
N ALA A 173 -5.10 -9.24 -12.96
CA ALA A 173 -4.21 -8.74 -14.00
C ALA A 173 -2.73 -9.02 -13.67
N THR A 174 -2.36 -9.09 -12.38
CA THR A 174 -0.99 -9.44 -11.96
C THR A 174 -0.59 -10.88 -12.28
N ILE A 175 -1.52 -11.78 -12.60
CA ILE A 175 -1.18 -13.14 -13.02
C ILE A 175 -0.36 -13.12 -14.31
N SER A 176 -0.59 -12.11 -15.16
CA SER A 176 0.08 -11.92 -16.45
C SER A 176 1.36 -11.05 -16.34
N TRP A 177 1.69 -10.52 -15.15
CA TRP A 177 2.78 -9.56 -14.94
C TRP A 177 3.71 -10.04 -13.82
N ALA A 178 5.03 -9.92 -13.99
CA ALA A 178 6.00 -10.50 -13.07
C ALA A 178 6.31 -9.63 -11.82
N SER A 179 5.75 -8.43 -11.69
CA SER A 179 6.20 -7.46 -10.68
C SER A 179 5.11 -6.52 -10.15
N PHE A 180 5.42 -5.84 -9.04
CA PHE A 180 4.64 -4.74 -8.47
C PHE A 180 4.32 -3.68 -9.53
N TYR A 181 3.03 -3.34 -9.69
CA TYR A 181 2.60 -2.32 -10.64
C TYR A 181 1.73 -1.27 -9.95
N ARG A 182 2.17 -0.02 -10.02
CA ARG A 182 1.41 1.15 -9.55
C ARG A 182 0.67 1.73 -10.75
N TYR A 183 -0.64 1.95 -10.60
CA TYR A 183 -1.45 2.61 -11.60
C TYR A 183 -1.67 4.07 -11.17
N GLU A 184 -1.14 5.00 -11.95
CA GLU A 184 -1.41 6.44 -11.84
C GLU A 184 -2.42 6.91 -12.90
N ILE A 185 -2.66 6.07 -13.92
CA ILE A 185 -3.66 6.23 -14.97
C ILE A 185 -4.53 4.98 -14.98
N ILE A 186 -5.81 5.11 -15.36
CA ILE A 186 -6.76 4.01 -15.47
C ILE A 186 -6.20 2.93 -16.41
N PRO A 187 -5.96 1.68 -15.94
CA PRO A 187 -5.57 0.62 -16.82
C PRO A 187 -6.76 0.12 -17.66
N LEU A 188 -6.48 -0.24 -18.92
CA LEU A 188 -7.47 -0.77 -19.87
C LEU A 188 -8.27 -1.96 -19.31
N CYS A 189 -7.68 -2.75 -18.40
CA CYS A 189 -8.34 -3.90 -17.79
C CYS A 189 -9.51 -3.54 -16.86
N ILE A 190 -9.60 -2.29 -16.38
CA ILE A 190 -10.69 -1.84 -15.50
C ILE A 190 -11.54 -0.71 -16.09
N GLU A 191 -11.17 -0.16 -17.24
CA GLU A 191 -11.84 0.99 -17.86
C GLU A 191 -13.36 0.76 -18.00
N ARG A 192 -13.77 -0.40 -18.51
CA ARG A 192 -15.19 -0.76 -18.66
C ARG A 192 -15.91 -1.00 -17.33
N LEU A 193 -15.18 -1.43 -16.30
CA LEU A 193 -15.76 -1.69 -14.99
C LEU A 193 -16.02 -0.39 -14.22
N LEU A 194 -15.14 0.60 -14.38
CA LEU A 194 -15.32 1.92 -13.79
C LEU A 194 -16.57 2.61 -14.34
N VAL A 195 -16.85 2.47 -15.64
CA VAL A 195 -18.07 3.05 -16.26
C VAL A 195 -19.35 2.37 -15.77
N ASN A 196 -19.32 1.07 -15.52
CA ASN A 196 -20.50 0.29 -15.15
C ASN A 196 -20.84 0.36 -13.65
N GLU A 197 -19.91 0.79 -12.79
CA GLU A 197 -20.15 0.98 -11.35
C GLU A 197 -20.66 2.40 -11.00
N MET A 198 -20.77 3.32 -11.97
CA MET A 198 -21.26 4.70 -11.78
C MET A 198 -22.79 4.87 -11.87
N HIS A 199 -23.57 3.77 -11.75
CA HIS A 199 -25.04 3.78 -11.84
C HIS A 199 -25.71 3.01 -10.70
#